data_AF-A0A452S4Z9-F1
#
_entry.id   AF-A0A452S4Z9-F1
#
_cell.length_a   1.000
_cell.length_b   1.000
_cell.length_c   1.000
_cell.angle_alpha   90.00
_cell.angle_beta   90.00
_cell.angle_gamma   90.00
#
_symmetry.space_group_name_H-M   'P 1'
#
loop_
_entity.id
_entity.type
_entity.pdbx_description
1 polymer ?
#
loop_
_entity_poly.entity_id
_entity_poly.type
_entity_poly.pdbx_seq_one_letter_code
_entity_poly.pdbx_strand_id
1 'polypeptide(L)'
;MLLSIGMLMLSATQVYTILTVQLFAFLNLLPVEADILAYNFENASQTFDDLPARFGYRLPAEGLKGFLINSKPENACEPIVPPPLKDNSSGTFIVLIRRLDCNFDVKVLNAQRAGYKAAIVHNVDSDDLISMGSNDIDVLKKIDIPSVFIGESSANSLKDEFTYEKGGHIILVPEFSLPLEYYLIPFLIIVGICLILIVIFMVGKLMLNVFLKIIWMVLKNIVLSKRSLI
;
A
#
# COMPACT_ATOMS: atom_id res chain seq x y z
N MET A 1 -35.65 4.62 37.48
CA MET A 1 -34.42 3.82 37.31
C MET A 1 -34.34 3.10 35.95
N LEU A 2 -35.47 2.67 35.34
CA LEU A 2 -35.47 2.05 34.00
C LEU A 2 -35.10 2.98 32.84
N LEU A 3 -35.45 4.29 32.92
CA LEU A 3 -35.13 5.26 31.86
C LEU A 3 -33.61 5.47 31.64
N SER A 4 -32.81 5.35 32.71
CA SER A 4 -31.35 5.53 32.65
C SER A 4 -30.63 4.33 32.02
N ILE A 5 -31.19 3.12 32.15
CA ILE A 5 -30.64 1.89 31.58
C ILE A 5 -30.95 1.82 30.07
N GLY A 6 -32.15 2.24 29.65
CA GLY A 6 -32.51 2.32 28.23
C GLY A 6 -31.64 3.30 27.42
N MET A 7 -31.32 4.47 27.99
CA MET A 7 -30.42 5.45 27.39
C MET A 7 -28.97 4.96 27.26
N LEU A 8 -28.51 4.12 28.20
CA LEU A 8 -27.19 3.47 28.19
C LEU A 8 -27.11 2.32 27.17
N MET A 9 -28.21 1.59 26.96
CA MET A 9 -28.27 0.53 25.95
C MET A 9 -28.34 1.10 24.52
N LEU A 10 -29.02 2.25 24.34
CA LEU A 10 -29.04 3.01 23.09
C LEU A 10 -27.66 3.57 22.72
N SER A 11 -26.85 4.00 23.69
CA SER A 11 -25.49 4.47 23.40
C SER A 11 -24.54 3.33 23.06
N ALA A 12 -24.67 2.16 23.70
CA ALA A 12 -23.83 1.00 23.42
C ALA A 12 -24.06 0.42 22.01
N THR A 13 -25.33 0.32 21.57
CA THR A 13 -25.64 -0.12 20.20
C THR A 13 -25.21 0.90 19.17
N GLN A 14 -25.37 2.20 19.42
CA GLN A 14 -24.86 3.24 18.52
C GLN A 14 -23.34 3.19 18.40
N VAL A 15 -22.61 3.06 19.52
CA VAL A 15 -21.15 2.92 19.52
C VAL A 15 -20.72 1.67 18.76
N TYR A 16 -21.40 0.53 18.95
CA TYR A 16 -21.12 -0.69 18.21
C TYR A 16 -21.34 -0.51 16.71
N THR A 17 -22.45 0.11 16.29
CA THR A 17 -22.73 0.34 14.87
C THR A 17 -21.71 1.27 14.23
N ILE A 18 -21.32 2.35 14.91
CA ILE A 18 -20.30 3.29 14.41
C ILE A 18 -18.97 2.55 14.27
N LEU A 19 -18.56 1.77 15.28
CA LEU A 19 -17.31 1.00 15.24
C LEU A 19 -17.31 -0.02 14.10
N THR A 20 -18.42 -0.73 13.86
CA THR A 20 -18.53 -1.69 12.76
C THR A 20 -18.49 -1.02 11.39
N VAL A 21 -19.13 0.15 11.24
CA VAL A 21 -19.11 0.90 9.97
C VAL A 21 -17.73 1.50 9.73
N GLN A 22 -17.07 2.02 10.77
CA GLN A 22 -15.70 2.53 10.69
C GLN A 22 -14.70 1.43 10.31
N LEU A 23 -14.81 0.25 10.92
CA LEU A 23 -13.97 -0.91 10.64
C LEU A 23 -14.22 -1.44 9.22
N PHE A 24 -15.48 -1.51 8.78
CA PHE A 24 -15.83 -1.91 7.43
C PHE A 24 -15.31 -0.91 6.39
N ALA A 25 -15.50 0.40 6.61
CA ALA A 25 -14.96 1.43 5.72
C ALA A 25 -13.44 1.36 5.61
N PHE A 26 -12.75 1.05 6.71
CA PHE A 26 -11.30 0.92 6.76
C PHE A 26 -10.78 -0.33 6.04
N LEU A 27 -11.49 -1.47 6.14
CA LEU A 27 -11.16 -2.70 5.43
C LEU A 27 -11.35 -2.58 3.91
N ASN A 28 -12.23 -1.67 3.46
CA ASN A 28 -12.46 -1.39 2.03
C ASN A 28 -11.53 -0.30 1.46
N LEU A 29 -10.61 0.25 2.27
CA LEU A 29 -9.72 1.36 1.91
C LEU A 29 -8.27 0.91 1.66
N LEU A 30 -8.07 -0.32 1.18
CA LEU A 30 -6.74 -0.78 0.75
C LEU A 30 -6.49 -0.35 -0.70
N PRO A 31 -5.65 0.66 -0.97
CA PRO A 31 -5.04 0.76 -2.28
C PRO A 31 -3.95 -0.31 -2.34
N VAL A 32 -4.18 -1.36 -3.12
CA VAL A 32 -3.16 -2.34 -3.46
C VAL A 32 -3.24 -2.46 -4.96
N GLU A 33 -2.28 -1.87 -5.66
CA GLU A 33 -1.75 -2.35 -6.93
C GLU A 33 -0.65 -1.38 -7.40
N ALA A 34 0.45 -1.93 -7.91
CA ALA A 34 1.41 -1.22 -8.75
C ALA A 34 0.84 -1.25 -10.16
N ASP A 35 0.81 -0.10 -10.82
CA ASP A 35 0.31 -0.01 -12.18
C ASP A 35 1.33 0.63 -13.12
N ILE A 36 1.44 0.03 -14.30
CA ILE A 36 1.96 0.68 -15.49
C ILE A 36 0.80 1.36 -16.22
N LEU A 37 0.86 2.68 -16.34
CA LEU A 37 -0.06 3.44 -17.16
C LEU A 37 0.55 3.63 -18.55
N ALA A 38 -0.03 3.03 -19.58
CA ALA A 38 0.41 3.17 -20.95
C ALA A 38 -0.52 4.07 -21.75
N TYR A 39 0.06 4.93 -22.59
CA TYR A 39 -0.66 5.87 -23.45
C TYR A 39 -0.18 5.70 -24.88
N ASN A 40 -1.09 5.44 -25.81
CA ASN A 40 -0.76 5.33 -27.23
C ASN A 40 -0.71 6.72 -27.90
N PHE A 41 -0.44 6.76 -29.21
CA PHE A 41 -0.40 8.00 -29.98
C PHE A 41 -1.77 8.72 -30.06
N GLU A 42 -2.86 7.96 -30.01
CA GLU A 42 -4.23 8.50 -30.03
C GLU A 42 -4.74 8.91 -28.63
N ASN A 43 -3.85 8.93 -27.62
CA ASN A 43 -4.16 9.15 -26.21
C ASN A 43 -5.16 8.15 -25.60
N ALA A 44 -5.34 6.97 -26.20
CA ALA A 44 -5.95 5.85 -25.51
C ALA A 44 -5.00 5.35 -24.42
N SER A 45 -5.55 5.07 -23.24
CA SER A 45 -4.79 4.62 -22.08
C SER A 45 -5.18 3.22 -21.65
N GLN A 46 -4.20 2.44 -21.21
CA GLN A 46 -4.41 1.14 -20.59
C GLN A 46 -3.56 1.02 -19.31
N THR A 47 -4.08 0.32 -18.32
CA THR A 47 -3.39 0.01 -17.06
C THR A 47 -2.98 -1.45 -17.05
N PHE A 48 -1.80 -1.73 -16.49
CA PHE A 48 -1.28 -3.08 -16.36
C PHE A 48 -0.69 -3.31 -14.98
N ASP A 49 -1.10 -4.42 -14.36
CA ASP A 49 -0.57 -4.85 -13.07
C ASP A 49 0.94 -5.12 -13.18
N ASP A 50 1.70 -4.62 -12.22
CA ASP A 50 3.12 -4.91 -12.08
C ASP A 50 3.52 -5.26 -10.65
N LEU A 51 4.75 -5.78 -10.50
CA LEU A 51 5.35 -6.07 -9.22
C LEU A 51 6.79 -5.53 -9.18
N PRO A 52 7.14 -4.62 -8.25
CA PRO A 52 8.46 -4.02 -8.20
C PRO A 52 9.54 -5.03 -7.78
N ALA A 53 10.75 -4.84 -8.33
CA ALA A 53 11.92 -5.61 -7.94
C ALA A 53 12.39 -5.26 -6.52
N ARG A 54 13.08 -6.19 -5.88
CA ARG A 54 13.70 -6.02 -4.55
C ARG A 54 15.07 -5.34 -4.61
N PHE A 55 15.41 -4.71 -5.73
CA PHE A 55 16.69 -4.04 -6.00
C PHE A 55 16.46 -2.79 -6.85
N GLY A 56 17.48 -1.93 -6.93
CA GLY A 56 17.32 -0.59 -7.48
C GLY A 56 16.64 0.37 -6.51
N TYR A 57 16.52 1.64 -6.91
CA TYR A 57 15.80 2.63 -6.13
C TYR A 57 14.27 2.51 -6.36
N ARG A 58 13.48 3.04 -5.42
CA ARG A 58 12.01 3.05 -5.54
C ARG A 58 11.55 4.14 -6.49
N LEU A 59 10.53 3.83 -7.30
CA LEU A 59 9.92 4.81 -8.20
C LEU A 59 9.53 6.11 -7.45
N PRO A 60 9.72 7.29 -8.08
CA PRO A 60 9.37 8.56 -7.48
C PRO A 60 7.84 8.71 -7.35
N ALA A 61 7.36 9.54 -6.43
CA ALA A 61 5.93 9.67 -6.13
C ALA A 61 5.09 10.15 -7.33
N GLU A 62 5.70 10.95 -8.20
CA GLU A 62 5.12 11.43 -9.46
C GLU A 62 5.07 10.36 -10.58
N GLY A 63 5.69 9.20 -10.35
CA GLY A 63 5.88 8.16 -11.36
C GLY A 63 7.02 8.46 -12.35
N LEU A 64 7.53 7.43 -13.00
CA LEU A 64 8.57 7.55 -14.02
C LEU A 64 7.96 7.45 -15.42
N LYS A 65 7.78 8.61 -16.07
CA LYS A 65 7.37 8.69 -17.47
C LYS A 65 8.53 8.36 -18.41
N GLY A 66 8.32 7.47 -19.36
CA GLY A 66 9.33 7.12 -20.37
C GLY A 66 8.76 6.44 -21.61
N PHE A 67 9.61 6.30 -22.62
CA PHE A 67 9.30 5.59 -23.86
C PHE A 67 9.73 4.14 -23.76
N LEU A 68 8.84 3.23 -24.18
CA LEU A 68 9.09 1.80 -24.10
C LEU A 68 9.86 1.30 -25.34
N ILE A 69 10.95 0.56 -25.10
CA ILE A 69 11.77 -0.07 -26.13
C ILE A 69 11.92 -1.56 -25.84
N ASN A 70 11.74 -2.40 -26.85
CA ASN A 70 12.03 -3.82 -26.73
C ASN A 70 13.55 -4.06 -26.66
N SER A 71 13.98 -4.87 -25.70
CA SER A 71 15.38 -5.26 -25.56
C SER A 71 15.88 -6.02 -26.80
N LYS A 72 17.13 -5.79 -27.17
CA LYS A 72 17.85 -6.55 -28.20
C LYS A 72 19.26 -6.88 -27.69
N PRO A 73 19.58 -8.14 -27.36
CA PRO A 73 18.70 -9.33 -27.37
C PRO A 73 17.53 -9.23 -26.38
N GLU A 74 16.40 -9.88 -26.69
CA GLU A 74 15.17 -9.80 -25.87
C GLU A 74 15.37 -10.24 -24.43
N ASN A 75 16.25 -11.21 -24.19
CA ASN A 75 16.52 -11.74 -22.86
C ASN A 75 17.51 -10.89 -22.04
N ALA A 76 18.18 -9.90 -22.65
CA ALA A 76 19.17 -9.03 -21.99
C ALA A 76 20.27 -9.76 -21.19
N CYS A 77 20.60 -11.02 -21.53
CA CYS A 77 21.64 -11.76 -20.83
C CYS A 77 23.06 -11.31 -21.25
N GLU A 78 23.16 -10.74 -22.45
CA GLU A 78 24.34 -10.09 -22.99
C GLU A 78 24.13 -8.57 -23.06
N PRO A 79 25.18 -7.76 -23.32
CA PRO A 79 25.03 -6.33 -23.53
C PRO A 79 23.98 -6.03 -24.60
N ILE A 80 23.02 -5.18 -24.25
CA ILE A 80 21.89 -4.84 -25.13
C ILE A 80 22.13 -3.55 -25.90
N VAL A 81 21.39 -3.36 -26.98
CA VAL A 81 21.45 -2.13 -27.78
C VAL A 81 20.99 -0.92 -26.94
N PRO A 82 21.76 0.19 -26.94
CA PRO A 82 21.39 1.40 -26.21
C PRO A 82 20.10 2.04 -26.77
N PRO A 83 19.40 2.87 -25.98
CA PRO A 83 18.21 3.56 -26.46
C PRO A 83 18.53 4.50 -27.64
N PRO A 84 17.54 4.83 -28.48
CA PRO A 84 17.72 5.77 -29.58
C PRO A 84 18.26 7.11 -29.09
N LEU A 85 19.42 7.53 -29.60
CA LEU A 85 19.98 8.85 -29.31
C LEU A 85 19.11 9.90 -30.01
N LYS A 86 18.31 10.65 -29.25
CA LYS A 86 17.70 11.89 -29.76
C LYS A 86 18.64 13.05 -29.48
N ASP A 87 19.02 13.77 -30.54
CA ASP A 87 19.71 15.04 -30.43
C ASP A 87 18.88 16.00 -29.56
N ASN A 88 19.45 16.40 -28.42
CA ASN A 88 18.99 17.47 -27.53
C ASN A 88 17.63 17.31 -26.82
N SER A 89 16.98 16.14 -26.89
CA SER A 89 15.80 15.85 -26.07
C SER A 89 16.07 14.66 -25.15
N SER A 90 16.14 14.95 -23.84
CA SER A 90 16.35 13.98 -22.75
C SER A 90 15.12 13.09 -22.56
N GLY A 91 14.80 12.28 -23.57
CA GLY A 91 13.78 11.24 -23.45
C GLY A 91 14.24 10.19 -22.44
N THR A 92 13.43 9.94 -21.42
CA THR A 92 13.59 8.78 -20.54
C THR A 92 13.18 7.54 -21.32
N PHE A 93 14.07 6.55 -21.41
CA PHE A 93 13.77 5.27 -22.07
C PHE A 93 13.70 4.14 -21.06
N ILE A 94 12.70 3.29 -21.23
CA ILE A 94 12.40 2.14 -20.39
C ILE A 94 12.47 0.91 -21.30
N VAL A 95 13.23 -0.11 -20.89
CA VAL A 95 13.41 -1.32 -21.68
C VAL A 95 12.44 -2.41 -21.24
N LEU A 96 11.86 -3.12 -22.20
CA LEU A 96 11.08 -4.34 -21.99
C LEU A 96 11.95 -5.57 -22.29
N ILE A 97 12.07 -6.46 -21.31
CA ILE A 97 12.97 -7.62 -21.31
C ILE A 97 12.17 -8.90 -21.08
N ARG A 98 12.46 -9.93 -21.88
CA ARG A 98 11.88 -11.27 -21.72
C ARG A 98 12.55 -12.02 -20.56
N ARG A 99 11.75 -12.67 -19.72
CA ARG A 99 12.24 -13.61 -18.68
C ARG A 99 12.94 -14.84 -19.28
N LEU A 100 13.66 -15.58 -18.44
CA LEU A 100 14.42 -16.82 -18.71
C LEU A 100 15.86 -16.58 -19.17
N ASP A 101 16.62 -17.66 -19.38
CA ASP A 101 18.04 -17.73 -19.81
C ASP A 101 19.09 -17.25 -18.80
N CYS A 102 18.79 -16.22 -18.01
CA CYS A 102 19.66 -15.69 -16.96
C CYS A 102 18.86 -15.04 -15.83
N ASN A 103 19.56 -14.70 -14.74
CA ASN A 103 18.97 -14.08 -13.54
C ASN A 103 18.47 -12.65 -13.81
N PHE A 104 17.49 -12.21 -13.02
CA PHE A 104 16.87 -10.89 -13.15
C PHE A 104 17.84 -9.72 -12.95
N ASP A 105 18.77 -9.86 -12.01
CA ASP A 105 19.81 -8.87 -11.72
C ASP A 105 20.74 -8.63 -12.90
N VAL A 106 21.17 -9.69 -13.60
CA VAL A 106 21.99 -9.59 -14.83
C VAL A 106 21.24 -8.83 -15.92
N LYS A 107 19.95 -9.13 -16.11
CA LYS A 107 19.09 -8.45 -17.11
C LYS A 107 19.04 -6.95 -16.85
N VAL A 108 18.69 -6.57 -15.63
CA VAL A 108 18.53 -5.16 -15.24
C VAL A 108 19.87 -4.44 -15.22
N LEU A 109 20.95 -5.11 -14.81
CA LEU A 109 22.30 -4.54 -14.86
C LEU A 109 22.76 -4.26 -16.30
N ASN A 110 22.47 -5.16 -17.25
CA ASN A 110 22.77 -4.93 -18.66
C ASN A 110 21.93 -3.79 -19.25
N ALA A 111 20.66 -3.68 -18.86
CA ALA A 111 19.83 -2.54 -19.22
C ALA A 111 20.40 -1.20 -18.71
N GLN A 112 20.82 -1.16 -17.45
CA GLN A 112 21.46 0.01 -16.86
C GLN A 112 22.74 0.38 -17.60
N ARG A 113 23.59 -0.61 -17.92
CA ARG A 113 24.84 -0.39 -18.67
C ARG A 113 24.60 0.15 -20.07
N ALA A 114 23.48 -0.22 -20.70
CA ALA A 114 23.06 0.32 -21.99
C ALA A 114 22.49 1.75 -21.91
N GLY A 115 22.24 2.28 -20.71
CA GLY A 115 21.77 3.65 -20.50
C GLY A 115 20.26 3.81 -20.35
N TYR A 116 19.50 2.71 -20.18
CA TYR A 116 18.08 2.79 -19.84
C TYR A 116 17.86 3.30 -18.41
N LYS A 117 16.72 3.95 -18.18
CA LYS A 117 16.38 4.55 -16.87
C LYS A 117 15.48 3.67 -16.00
N ALA A 118 14.83 2.68 -16.60
CA ALA A 118 14.11 1.63 -15.90
C ALA A 118 14.03 0.38 -16.77
N ALA A 119 13.71 -0.75 -16.16
CA ALA A 119 13.54 -2.02 -16.86
C ALA A 119 12.21 -2.69 -16.46
N ILE A 120 11.47 -3.17 -17.44
CA ILE A 120 10.30 -4.03 -17.25
C ILE A 120 10.71 -5.43 -17.68
N VAL A 121 10.60 -6.39 -16.77
CA VAL A 121 10.79 -7.81 -17.10
C VAL A 121 9.44 -8.47 -17.20
N HIS A 122 9.15 -9.13 -18.32
CA HIS A 122 7.88 -9.81 -18.49
C HIS A 122 8.02 -11.32 -18.40
N ASN A 123 6.95 -11.95 -17.90
CA ASN A 123 6.83 -13.40 -17.85
C ASN A 123 6.69 -14.01 -19.26
N VAL A 124 6.78 -15.33 -19.33
CA VAL A 124 6.64 -16.14 -20.55
C VAL A 124 5.67 -17.27 -20.25
N ASP A 125 4.70 -17.48 -21.14
CA ASP A 125 3.62 -18.47 -21.02
C ASP A 125 2.75 -18.37 -19.74
N SER A 126 2.72 -17.20 -19.08
CA SER A 126 1.98 -16.98 -17.82
C SER A 126 1.81 -15.49 -17.52
N ASP A 127 0.74 -15.14 -16.82
CA ASP A 127 0.49 -13.79 -16.30
C ASP A 127 0.79 -13.64 -14.81
N ASP A 128 1.31 -14.69 -14.16
CA ASP A 128 1.66 -14.65 -12.75
C ASP A 128 2.81 -13.66 -12.52
N LEU A 129 2.64 -12.78 -11.53
CA LEU A 129 3.66 -11.82 -11.12
C LEU A 129 4.68 -12.49 -10.18
N ILE A 130 5.96 -12.30 -10.46
CA ILE A 130 7.06 -12.94 -9.73
C ILE A 130 7.99 -11.89 -9.14
N SER A 131 8.25 -12.04 -7.83
CA SER A 131 9.16 -11.13 -7.13
C SER A 131 10.60 -11.29 -7.64
N MET A 132 11.13 -10.23 -8.25
CA MET A 132 12.50 -10.20 -8.72
C MET A 132 13.46 -9.91 -7.56
N GLY A 133 14.46 -10.79 -7.39
CA GLY A 133 15.55 -10.61 -6.43
C GLY A 133 16.88 -11.03 -7.02
N SER A 134 17.96 -10.76 -6.29
CA SER A 134 19.31 -11.25 -6.59
C SER A 134 19.80 -12.14 -5.47
N ASN A 135 20.54 -13.18 -5.83
CA ASN A 135 21.28 -14.02 -4.88
C ASN A 135 22.69 -13.47 -4.59
N ASP A 136 23.17 -12.51 -5.39
CA ASP A 136 24.50 -11.91 -5.30
C ASP A 136 24.41 -10.46 -4.79
N ILE A 137 24.87 -10.25 -3.56
CA ILE A 137 24.81 -8.95 -2.89
C ILE A 137 25.66 -7.90 -3.60
N ASP A 138 26.78 -8.29 -4.22
CA ASP A 138 27.69 -7.37 -4.90
C ASP A 138 27.15 -6.92 -6.26
N VAL A 139 26.36 -7.76 -6.92
CA VAL A 139 25.59 -7.40 -8.12
C VAL A 139 24.41 -6.51 -7.73
N LEU A 140 23.67 -6.87 -6.69
CA LEU A 140 22.50 -6.13 -6.22
C LEU A 140 22.83 -4.66 -5.91
N LYS A 141 23.97 -4.40 -5.26
CA LYS A 141 24.44 -3.03 -4.94
C LYS A 141 24.80 -2.18 -6.15
N LYS A 142 25.04 -2.79 -7.32
CA LYS A 142 25.40 -2.07 -8.56
C LYS A 142 24.17 -1.65 -9.35
N ILE A 143 22.99 -2.21 -9.05
CA ILE A 143 21.74 -1.88 -9.74
C ILE A 143 21.14 -0.63 -9.07
N ASP A 144 20.98 0.40 -9.88
CA ASP A 144 20.54 1.74 -9.51
C ASP A 144 19.45 2.26 -10.46
N ILE A 145 18.73 1.36 -11.14
CA ILE A 145 17.52 1.69 -11.90
C ILE A 145 16.33 0.92 -11.33
N PRO A 146 15.13 1.51 -11.28
CA PRO A 146 13.93 0.82 -10.86
C PRO A 146 13.58 -0.23 -11.90
N SER A 147 13.02 -1.34 -11.43
CA SER A 147 12.53 -2.38 -12.32
C SER A 147 11.26 -3.02 -11.77
N VAL A 148 10.41 -3.44 -12.69
CA VAL A 148 9.10 -4.01 -12.39
C VAL A 148 8.87 -5.25 -13.23
N PHE A 149 8.04 -6.16 -12.72
CA PHE A 149 7.72 -7.43 -13.34
C PHE A 149 6.26 -7.42 -13.81
N ILE A 150 5.98 -7.91 -15.01
CA ILE A 150 4.62 -7.99 -15.57
C ILE A 150 4.31 -9.37 -16.17
N GLY A 151 3.02 -9.65 -16.35
CA GLY A 151 2.53 -10.81 -17.10
C GLY A 151 2.89 -10.79 -18.59
N GLU A 152 2.77 -11.94 -19.25
CA GLU A 152 3.01 -12.07 -20.69
C GLU A 152 1.97 -11.33 -21.53
N SER A 153 0.69 -11.42 -21.17
CA SER A 153 -0.40 -10.76 -21.90
C SER A 153 -0.23 -9.24 -21.87
N SER A 154 0.04 -8.66 -20.70
CA SER A 154 0.39 -7.24 -20.52
C SER A 154 1.58 -6.84 -21.39
N ALA A 155 2.62 -7.67 -21.44
CA ALA A 155 3.79 -7.40 -22.24
C ALA A 155 3.50 -7.42 -23.75
N ASN A 156 2.65 -8.33 -24.22
CA ASN A 156 2.23 -8.38 -25.61
C ASN A 156 1.43 -7.12 -25.98
N SER A 157 0.46 -6.70 -25.17
CA SER A 157 -0.26 -5.43 -25.37
C SER A 157 0.69 -4.23 -25.41
N LEU A 158 1.66 -4.16 -24.49
CA LEU A 158 2.69 -3.11 -24.47
C LEU A 158 3.52 -3.07 -25.76
N LYS A 159 3.94 -4.24 -26.28
CA LYS A 159 4.68 -4.36 -27.55
C LYS A 159 3.83 -3.94 -28.75
N ASP A 160 2.56 -4.30 -28.73
CA ASP A 160 1.65 -4.16 -29.85
C ASP A 160 1.05 -2.77 -29.99
N GLU A 161 1.01 -1.95 -28.95
CA GLU A 161 0.33 -0.66 -29.01
C GLU A 161 1.13 0.51 -28.41
N PHE A 162 2.01 0.25 -27.44
CA PHE A 162 2.56 1.31 -26.58
C PHE A 162 4.07 1.52 -26.70
N THR A 163 4.71 0.90 -27.71
CA THR A 163 6.14 1.09 -27.97
C THR A 163 6.47 2.48 -28.51
N TYR A 164 7.71 2.90 -28.29
CA TYR A 164 8.27 4.15 -28.80
C TYR A 164 8.07 4.31 -30.32
N GLU A 165 8.25 3.23 -31.09
CA GLU A 165 8.10 3.23 -32.55
C GLU A 165 6.66 3.56 -32.97
N LYS A 166 5.67 3.26 -32.12
CA LYS A 166 4.26 3.56 -32.33
C LYS A 166 3.84 4.92 -31.77
N GLY A 167 4.79 5.69 -31.21
CA GLY A 167 4.53 6.99 -30.59
C GLY A 167 3.92 6.89 -29.18
N GLY A 168 3.88 5.69 -28.58
CA GLY A 168 3.38 5.48 -27.23
C GLY A 168 4.39 5.87 -26.15
N HIS A 169 3.89 6.13 -24.94
CA HIS A 169 4.70 6.31 -23.74
C HIS A 169 4.03 5.63 -22.55
N ILE A 170 4.83 5.31 -21.55
CA ILE A 170 4.35 4.67 -20.32
C ILE A 170 4.77 5.48 -19.10
N ILE A 171 4.07 5.29 -18.01
CA ILE A 171 4.36 5.86 -16.69
C ILE A 171 4.39 4.70 -15.70
N LEU A 172 5.55 4.47 -15.09
CA LEU A 172 5.68 3.53 -13.99
C LEU A 172 5.27 4.24 -12.70
N VAL A 173 4.17 3.82 -12.09
CA VAL A 173 3.66 4.43 -10.87
C VAL A 173 4.17 3.60 -9.68
N PRO A 174 4.69 4.23 -8.61
CA PRO A 174 5.09 3.47 -7.43
C PRO A 174 3.87 2.82 -6.77
N GLU A 175 4.07 1.61 -6.22
CA GLU A 175 3.14 1.08 -5.23
C GLU A 175 3.10 2.01 -4.03
N PHE A 176 1.98 2.72 -3.87
CA PHE A 176 1.65 3.34 -2.59
C PHE A 176 1.11 2.27 -1.65
N SER A 177 1.97 1.33 -1.25
CA SER A 177 1.73 0.53 -0.06
C SER A 177 1.87 1.45 1.14
N LEU A 178 0.78 2.14 1.48
CA LEU A 178 0.65 2.84 2.74
C LEU A 178 1.05 1.84 3.84
N PRO A 179 2.12 2.10 4.61
CA PRO A 179 2.63 1.12 5.55
C PRO A 179 1.48 0.67 6.46
N LEU A 180 1.36 -0.63 6.71
CA LEU A 180 0.36 -1.18 7.64
C LEU A 180 0.35 -0.41 8.97
N GLU A 181 1.53 0.07 9.40
CA GLU A 181 1.72 0.94 10.56
C GLU A 181 0.84 2.21 10.55
N TYR A 182 0.69 2.88 9.40
CA TYR A 182 -0.17 4.07 9.26
C TYR A 182 -1.66 3.75 9.44
N TYR A 183 -2.08 2.52 9.16
CA TYR A 183 -3.43 2.04 9.46
C TYR A 183 -3.53 1.56 10.93
N LEU A 184 -2.50 0.87 11.43
CA LEU A 184 -2.50 0.29 12.77
C LEU A 184 -2.52 1.35 13.87
N ILE A 185 -1.80 2.47 13.70
CA ILE A 185 -1.72 3.56 14.68
C ILE A 185 -3.11 4.16 14.99
N PRO A 186 -3.88 4.69 14.01
CA PRO A 186 -5.21 5.23 14.28
C PRO A 186 -6.18 4.17 14.82
N PHE A 187 -6.08 2.92 14.37
CA PHE A 187 -6.85 1.81 14.93
C PHE A 187 -6.55 1.60 16.42
N LEU A 188 -5.27 1.52 16.81
CA LEU A 188 -4.85 1.37 18.21
C LEU A 188 -5.24 2.58 19.07
N ILE A 189 -5.20 3.80 18.52
CA ILE A 189 -5.65 5.01 19.21
C ILE A 189 -7.15 4.92 19.53
N ILE A 190 -7.98 4.51 18.55
CA ILE A 190 -9.42 4.35 18.75
C ILE A 190 -9.69 3.30 19.83
N VAL A 191 -9.06 2.13 19.74
CA VAL A 191 -9.19 1.06 20.74
C VAL A 191 -8.75 1.55 22.13
N GLY A 192 -7.64 2.28 22.22
CA GLY A 192 -7.13 2.85 23.46
C GLY A 192 -8.10 3.84 24.11
N ILE A 193 -8.69 4.75 23.32
CA ILE A 193 -9.70 5.70 23.81
C ILE A 193 -10.94 4.95 24.32
N CYS A 194 -11.41 3.94 23.59
CA CYS A 194 -12.55 3.12 24.02
C CYS A 194 -12.29 2.45 25.37
N LEU A 195 -11.11 1.86 25.57
CA LEU A 195 -10.74 1.24 26.85
C LEU A 195 -10.66 2.27 27.99
N ILE A 196 -10.09 3.44 27.74
CA ILE A 196 -10.02 4.53 28.72
C ILE A 196 -11.43 4.97 29.14
N LEU A 197 -12.34 5.16 28.19
CA LEU A 197 -13.73 5.52 28.48
C LEU A 197 -14.45 4.45 29.32
N ILE A 198 -14.23 3.16 29.04
CA ILE A 198 -14.77 2.05 29.82
C ILE A 198 -14.23 2.08 31.26
N VAL A 199 -12.92 2.31 31.44
CA VAL A 199 -12.29 2.41 32.77
C VAL A 199 -12.83 3.61 33.54
N ILE A 200 -12.92 4.78 32.92
CA ILE A 200 -13.49 5.99 33.53
C ILE A 200 -14.94 5.74 33.96
N PHE A 201 -15.74 5.10 33.10
CA PHE A 201 -17.12 4.74 33.43
C PHE A 201 -17.19 3.75 34.60
N MET A 202 -16.33 2.73 34.62
CA MET A 202 -16.27 1.74 35.70
C MET A 202 -15.87 2.38 37.04
N VAL A 203 -14.86 3.24 37.04
CA VAL A 203 -14.42 3.98 38.23
C VAL A 203 -15.49 4.98 38.67
N GLY A 204 -16.10 5.72 37.75
CA GLY A 204 -17.19 6.65 38.05
C GLY A 204 -18.38 5.95 38.70
N LYS A 205 -18.76 4.77 38.18
CA LYS A 205 -19.80 3.92 38.77
C LYS A 205 -19.41 3.40 40.15
N LEU A 206 -18.14 3.01 40.35
CA LEU A 206 -17.64 2.58 41.66
C LEU A 206 -17.68 3.71 42.69
N MET A 207 -17.16 4.88 42.32
CA MET A 207 -17.15 6.08 43.17
C MET A 207 -18.56 6.51 43.53
N LEU A 208 -19.50 6.51 42.58
CA LEU A 208 -20.91 6.82 42.82
C LEU A 208 -21.55 5.81 43.79
N ASN A 209 -21.30 4.51 43.60
CA ASN A 209 -21.80 3.45 44.49
C ASN A 209 -21.25 3.59 45.92
N VAL A 210 -19.95 3.89 46.06
CA VAL A 210 -19.31 4.14 47.37
C VAL A 210 -19.92 5.37 48.04
N PHE A 211 -20.08 6.47 47.29
CA PHE A 211 -20.67 7.71 47.80
C PHE A 211 -22.13 7.51 48.26
N LEU A 212 -22.95 6.82 47.47
CA LEU A 212 -24.31 6.43 47.85
C LEU A 212 -24.33 5.58 49.12
N LYS A 213 -23.39 4.64 49.27
CA LYS A 213 -23.28 3.79 50.45
C LYS A 213 -22.90 4.58 51.70
N ILE A 214 -21.97 5.54 51.58
CA ILE A 214 -21.60 6.46 52.68
C ILE A 214 -22.80 7.30 53.11
N ILE A 215 -23.50 7.92 52.16
CA ILE A 215 -24.71 8.72 52.44
C ILE A 215 -25.77 7.88 53.15
N TRP A 216 -26.03 6.66 52.67
CA TRP A 216 -26.98 5.75 53.31
C TRP A 216 -26.57 5.41 54.75
N MET A 217 -25.27 5.19 55.00
CA MET A 217 -24.74 4.89 56.33
C MET A 217 -24.91 6.09 57.28
N VAL A 218 -24.64 7.31 56.82
CA VAL A 218 -24.83 8.55 57.59
C VAL A 218 -26.32 8.78 57.89
N LEU A 219 -27.20 8.66 56.88
CA LEU A 219 -28.64 8.77 57.06
C LEU A 219 -29.19 7.72 58.03
N LYS A 220 -28.73 6.47 57.91
CA LYS A 220 -29.11 5.39 58.82
C LYS A 220 -28.71 5.70 60.27
N ASN A 221 -27.50 6.21 60.49
CA ASN A 221 -27.05 6.63 61.82
C ASN A 221 -27.85 7.81 62.38
N ILE A 222 -28.19 8.81 61.56
CA ILE A 222 -29.02 9.94 61.97
C ILE A 222 -30.44 9.48 62.36
N VAL A 223 -31.04 8.58 61.58
CA VAL A 223 -32.37 8.03 61.86
C VAL A 223 -32.37 7.17 63.13
N LEU A 224 -31.34 6.34 63.33
CA LEU A 224 -31.19 5.54 64.55
C LEU A 224 -30.98 6.42 65.79
N SER A 225 -30.19 7.50 65.69
CA SER A 225 -29.99 8.46 66.79
C SER A 225 -31.28 9.19 67.17
N LYS A 226 -32.12 9.59 66.20
CA LYS A 226 -33.44 10.17 66.48
C LYS A 226 -34.42 9.19 67.14
N ARG A 227 -34.25 7.88 66.93
CA ARG A 227 -35.15 6.86 67.48
C ARG A 227 -34.82 6.45 68.92
N SER A 228 -33.65 6.82 69.46
CA SER A 228 -33.29 6.57 70.87
C SER A 228 -33.52 7.78 71.78
N LEU A 229 -33.99 8.90 71.23
CA LEU A 229 -34.30 10.16 71.94
C LEU A 229 -35.82 10.37 72.11
N ILE A 230 -36.62 9.36 71.77
CA ILE A 230 -38.06 9.23 72.00
C ILE A 230 -38.26 7.97 72.82
#